data_AF-A0A1B0BTQ6-F1
#
_entry.id   AF-A0A1B0BTQ6-F1
#
_cell.length_a   1.000
_cell.length_b   1.000
_cell.length_c   1.000
_cell.angle_alpha   90.00
_cell.angle_beta   90.00
_cell.angle_gamma   90.00
#
_symmetry.space_group_name_H-M   'P 1'
#
loop_
_entity.id
_entity.type
_entity.pdbx_description
1 polymer ?
#
loop_
_entity_poly.entity_id
_entity_poly.type
_entity_poly.pdbx_seq_one_letter_code
_entity_poly.pdbx_strand_id
1 'polypeptide(L)'
;MSNAKVEVFIHYIHYFYRFFVTMTKRRGLLLQNAFVVVLGWICTLAGIYLYFNWVDVFTQWRGMQGYLRPGTQLFSIWKQLPVPVTLDVYLFNWTNPQEFYRGSNKKPHFVELGPYRFIEIPDKVDIVWHTSNHSVSYHKKSVFHFDPGNSKGSLSDKITSVNTVALTTALKFKDDSNFQKMLVARTLKMYNAGVSITKTADEWLFTGYTDPLLTIGNLLSKFNKYIKVPYGRIGYLYGRNNSIAYEGYFNMLTGADDIRKLGQIHRWNYKKRNGIFEGECGQVKGSAGEFYPPNLTPQDTLWSYVPNLCQAIPLDYTESVQYHDLTAYKYSGGEHLLDNGTLFPSNKCFCVGGKCERSGVFNISPCAYNTSLYMSFPHFYKADPYYLDAIEGLKPKREKHEFFMIVEPTSGIPLELGGGFQINYLFEPIKYLPPFDQIPRAFIPTVWIETRLQLNRELTALIYSVPFFTWIGQITSVVLSILGVMLLCWYPVRFFIFSYTCPTQKVHFLSRPSDSTHLTKTSLHMESLNDEETIIILQQKPPSSELIS
;
A
#
# COMPACT_ATOMS: atom_id res chain seq x y z
N MET A 1 -52.16 88.19 -6.24
CA MET A 1 -51.05 87.37 -6.79
C MET A 1 -50.57 86.42 -5.70
N SER A 2 -50.44 85.10 -5.85
CA SER A 2 -51.26 84.11 -6.58
C SER A 2 -51.00 82.75 -5.92
N ASN A 3 -52.01 82.13 -5.30
CA ASN A 3 -51.84 80.86 -4.56
C ASN A 3 -51.31 79.72 -5.46
N ALA A 4 -51.55 79.80 -6.78
CA ALA A 4 -51.04 78.85 -7.76
C ALA A 4 -49.50 78.72 -7.77
N LYS A 5 -48.74 79.74 -7.36
CA LYS A 5 -47.26 79.63 -7.29
C LYS A 5 -46.79 78.77 -6.12
N VAL A 6 -47.55 78.69 -5.03
CA VAL A 6 -47.19 77.90 -3.85
C VAL A 6 -47.54 76.42 -4.06
N GLU A 7 -48.71 76.12 -4.63
CA GLU A 7 -49.09 74.73 -4.95
C GLU A 7 -48.13 74.09 -5.95
N VAL A 8 -47.74 74.79 -7.03
CA VAL A 8 -46.76 74.28 -8.00
C VAL A 8 -45.41 73.99 -7.32
N PHE A 9 -44.96 74.83 -6.40
CA PHE A 9 -43.70 74.62 -5.67
C PHE A 9 -43.75 73.41 -4.73
N ILE A 10 -44.86 73.24 -4.00
CA ILE A 10 -45.11 72.05 -3.16
C ILE A 10 -45.18 70.78 -4.01
N HIS A 11 -45.84 70.85 -5.17
CA HIS A 11 -45.95 69.71 -6.10
C HIS A 11 -44.58 69.31 -6.68
N TYR A 12 -43.72 70.28 -6.98
CA TYR A 12 -42.33 70.04 -7.39
C TYR A 12 -41.48 69.43 -6.26
N ILE A 13 -41.59 69.93 -5.02
CA ILE A 13 -40.88 69.35 -3.87
C ILE A 13 -41.34 67.91 -3.61
N HIS A 14 -42.65 67.64 -3.67
CA HIS A 14 -43.19 66.30 -3.45
C HIS A 14 -42.80 65.35 -4.59
N TYR A 15 -42.73 65.84 -5.84
CA TYR A 15 -42.19 65.09 -6.98
C TYR A 15 -40.70 64.78 -6.82
N PHE A 16 -39.87 65.77 -6.48
CA PHE A 16 -38.44 65.57 -6.24
C PHE A 16 -38.17 64.64 -5.06
N TYR A 17 -38.92 64.75 -3.96
CA TYR A 17 -38.83 63.84 -2.83
C TYR A 17 -39.18 62.40 -3.23
N ARG A 18 -40.31 62.19 -3.93
CA ARG A 18 -40.69 60.86 -4.45
C ARG A 18 -39.65 60.33 -5.45
N PHE A 19 -39.11 61.16 -6.32
CA PHE A 19 -38.06 60.80 -7.28
C PHE A 19 -36.78 60.38 -6.56
N PHE A 20 -36.33 61.15 -5.56
CA PHE A 20 -35.12 60.88 -4.77
C PHE A 20 -35.27 59.60 -3.93
N VAL A 21 -36.40 59.42 -3.25
CA VAL A 21 -36.74 58.18 -2.51
C VAL A 21 -36.83 56.97 -3.46
N THR A 22 -37.36 57.15 -4.67
CA THR A 22 -37.42 56.07 -5.67
C THR A 22 -36.03 55.76 -6.24
N MET A 23 -35.17 56.77 -6.41
CA MET A 23 -33.77 56.61 -6.83
C MET A 23 -32.91 55.94 -5.77
N THR A 24 -33.04 56.27 -4.48
CA THR A 24 -32.33 55.57 -3.40
C THR A 24 -32.85 54.13 -3.25
N LYS A 25 -34.16 53.89 -3.38
CA LYS A 25 -34.77 52.55 -3.36
C LYS A 25 -34.33 51.71 -4.57
N ARG A 26 -34.21 52.29 -5.78
CA ARG A 26 -33.63 51.63 -6.97
C ARG A 26 -32.14 51.34 -6.81
N ARG A 27 -31.34 52.29 -6.29
CA ARG A 27 -29.90 52.08 -6.02
C ARG A 27 -29.66 50.97 -4.99
N GLY A 28 -30.44 50.95 -3.90
CA GLY A 28 -30.41 49.87 -2.90
C GLY A 28 -30.76 48.51 -3.51
N LEU A 29 -31.81 48.44 -4.34
CA LEU A 29 -32.21 47.21 -5.03
C LEU A 29 -31.14 46.72 -6.04
N LEU A 30 -30.49 47.63 -6.78
CA LEU A 30 -29.41 47.31 -7.70
C LEU A 30 -28.17 46.77 -6.95
N LEU A 31 -27.80 47.37 -5.82
CA LEU A 31 -26.71 46.89 -4.97
C LEU A 31 -27.01 45.51 -4.36
N GLN A 32 -28.25 45.28 -3.90
CA GLN A 32 -28.69 43.98 -3.41
C GLN A 32 -28.65 42.91 -4.52
N ASN A 33 -29.11 43.22 -5.73
CA ASN A 33 -29.07 42.29 -6.85
C ASN A 33 -27.63 41.99 -7.30
N ALA A 34 -26.77 43.00 -7.35
CA ALA A 34 -25.35 42.82 -7.67
C ALA A 34 -24.65 41.94 -6.61
N PHE A 35 -24.94 42.15 -5.33
CA PHE A 35 -24.43 41.31 -4.24
C PHE A 35 -24.84 39.84 -4.40
N VAL A 36 -26.12 39.56 -4.74
CA VAL A 36 -26.59 38.18 -4.98
C VAL A 36 -25.87 37.52 -6.16
N VAL A 37 -25.66 38.24 -7.26
CA VAL A 37 -24.94 37.71 -8.43
C VAL A 37 -23.46 37.45 -8.12
N VAL A 38 -22.79 38.36 -7.41
CA VAL A 38 -21.39 38.18 -6.96
C VAL A 38 -21.28 36.99 -6.00
N LEU A 39 -22.21 36.85 -5.05
CA LEU A 39 -22.25 35.71 -4.13
C LEU A 39 -22.50 34.40 -4.88
N GLY A 40 -23.40 34.39 -5.88
CA GLY A 40 -23.66 33.23 -6.74
C GLY A 40 -22.40 32.79 -7.51
N TRP A 41 -21.64 33.73 -8.07
CA TRP A 41 -20.33 33.44 -8.69
C TRP A 41 -19.32 32.89 -7.69
N ILE A 42 -19.18 33.51 -6.52
CA ILE A 42 -18.26 33.05 -5.46
C ILE A 42 -18.61 31.63 -5.02
N CYS A 43 -19.87 31.34 -4.72
CA CYS A 43 -20.31 30.00 -4.33
C CYS A 43 -20.10 28.97 -5.44
N THR A 44 -20.37 29.33 -6.70
CA THR A 44 -20.16 28.42 -7.84
C THR A 44 -18.68 28.09 -8.04
N LEU A 45 -17.82 29.11 -8.06
CA LEU A 45 -16.37 28.94 -8.24
C LEU A 45 -15.72 28.23 -7.05
N ALA A 46 -16.12 28.56 -5.82
CA ALA A 46 -15.65 27.88 -4.62
C ALA A 46 -16.13 26.42 -4.56
N GLY A 47 -17.38 26.15 -4.91
CA GLY A 47 -17.93 24.79 -4.98
C GLY A 47 -17.19 23.92 -6.01
N ILE A 48 -16.97 24.43 -7.21
CA ILE A 48 -16.20 23.74 -8.26
C ILE A 48 -14.74 23.52 -7.81
N TYR A 49 -14.09 24.54 -7.26
CA TYR A 49 -12.71 24.42 -6.76
C TYR A 49 -12.61 23.37 -5.66
N LEU A 50 -13.52 23.39 -4.68
CA LEU A 50 -13.56 22.40 -3.61
C LEU A 50 -13.86 21.01 -4.16
N TYR A 51 -14.77 20.84 -5.13
CA TYR A 51 -15.07 19.51 -5.69
C TYR A 51 -13.81 18.81 -6.23
N PHE A 52 -12.98 19.53 -6.97
CA PHE A 52 -11.73 18.98 -7.54
C PHE A 52 -10.57 18.89 -6.53
N ASN A 53 -10.52 19.75 -5.51
CA ASN A 53 -9.35 19.85 -4.61
C ASN A 53 -9.64 19.39 -3.17
N TRP A 54 -10.87 18.97 -2.83
CA TRP A 54 -11.26 18.65 -1.44
C TRP A 54 -10.41 17.55 -0.84
N VAL A 55 -10.08 16.51 -1.62
CA VAL A 55 -9.27 15.38 -1.16
C VAL A 55 -7.89 15.86 -0.67
N ASP A 56 -7.24 16.75 -1.43
CA ASP A 56 -5.94 17.33 -1.07
C ASP A 56 -6.05 18.33 0.09
N VAL A 57 -7.05 19.22 0.07
CA VAL A 57 -7.31 20.19 1.16
C VAL A 57 -7.58 19.47 2.47
N PHE A 58 -8.43 18.44 2.47
CA PHE A 58 -8.74 17.63 3.63
C PHE A 58 -7.52 16.82 4.08
N THR A 59 -6.70 16.33 3.15
CA THR A 59 -5.46 15.60 3.47
C THR A 59 -4.41 16.51 4.09
N GLN A 60 -4.24 17.73 3.60
CA GLN A 60 -3.38 18.75 4.21
C GLN A 60 -3.90 19.16 5.60
N TRP A 61 -5.22 19.32 5.76
CA TRP A 61 -5.85 19.59 7.05
C TRP A 61 -5.64 18.45 8.06
N ARG A 62 -5.83 17.19 7.63
CA ARG A 62 -5.47 16.00 8.41
C ARG A 62 -3.99 16.03 8.79
N GLY A 63 -3.10 16.40 7.89
CA GLY A 63 -1.65 16.52 8.16
C GLY A 63 -1.32 17.48 9.30
N MET A 64 -1.99 18.63 9.38
CA MET A 64 -1.77 19.60 10.46
C MET A 64 -2.18 19.10 11.85
N GLN A 65 -3.09 18.12 11.95
CA GLN A 65 -3.67 17.68 13.24
C GLN A 65 -3.38 16.22 13.62
N GLY A 66 -3.19 15.36 12.62
CA GLY A 66 -3.14 13.90 12.72
C GLY A 66 -1.77 13.29 12.40
N TYR A 67 -0.71 14.08 12.31
CA TYR A 67 0.65 13.54 12.29
C TYR A 67 0.99 12.81 13.61
N LEU A 68 1.92 11.85 13.54
CA LEU A 68 2.30 11.02 14.67
C LEU A 68 3.05 11.86 15.73
N ARG A 69 2.47 11.99 16.94
CA ARG A 69 3.04 12.79 18.04
C ARG A 69 2.67 12.25 19.44
N PRO A 70 3.48 12.50 20.49
CA PRO A 70 3.21 12.07 21.86
C PRO A 70 1.82 12.44 22.36
N GLY A 71 1.25 11.61 23.25
CA GLY A 71 -0.02 11.90 23.93
C GLY A 71 -1.29 11.77 23.06
N THR A 72 -1.16 11.37 21.79
CA THR A 72 -2.31 11.12 20.91
C THR A 72 -2.72 9.64 20.90
N GLN A 73 -3.99 9.38 20.58
CA GLN A 73 -4.50 8.02 20.40
C GLN A 73 -3.75 7.25 19.31
N LEU A 74 -3.40 7.92 18.20
CA LEU A 74 -2.59 7.36 17.11
C LEU A 74 -1.22 6.89 17.62
N PHE A 75 -0.56 7.68 18.47
CA PHE A 75 0.70 7.27 19.09
C PHE A 75 0.55 6.04 19.99
N SER A 76 -0.51 5.95 20.80
CA SER A 76 -0.75 4.78 21.64
C SER A 76 -0.93 3.51 20.81
N ILE A 77 -1.76 3.56 19.76
CA ILE A 77 -2.01 2.43 18.84
C ILE A 77 -0.73 2.05 18.07
N TRP A 78 0.02 3.05 17.58
CA TRP A 78 1.28 2.82 16.86
C TRP A 78 2.36 2.22 17.76
N LYS A 79 2.45 2.66 19.02
CA LYS A 79 3.43 2.14 19.98
C LYS A 79 3.13 0.68 20.30
N GLN A 80 1.90 0.38 20.70
CA GLN A 80 1.46 -0.95 21.08
C GLN A 80 0.07 -1.21 20.48
N LEU A 81 0.03 -2.10 19.50
CA LEU A 81 -1.18 -2.38 18.74
C LEU A 81 -2.17 -3.22 19.57
N PRO A 82 -3.41 -2.78 19.80
CA PRO A 82 -4.35 -3.46 20.72
C PRO A 82 -5.13 -4.61 20.05
N VAL A 83 -4.52 -5.30 19.09
CA VAL A 83 -5.05 -6.54 18.46
C VAL A 83 -3.93 -7.59 18.35
N PRO A 84 -4.24 -8.89 18.48
CA PRO A 84 -3.24 -9.94 18.42
C PRO A 84 -2.65 -10.04 17.01
N VAL A 85 -1.31 -10.05 16.93
CA VAL A 85 -0.58 -10.47 15.74
C VAL A 85 -0.28 -11.96 15.90
N THR A 86 -0.69 -12.81 14.95
CA THR A 86 -0.42 -14.25 15.01
C THR A 86 0.69 -14.64 14.04
N LEU A 87 1.68 -15.35 14.54
CA LEU A 87 2.78 -15.93 13.77
C LEU A 87 2.54 -17.44 13.64
N ASP A 88 2.13 -17.90 12.47
CA ASP A 88 1.89 -19.32 12.19
C ASP A 88 3.09 -19.92 11.44
N VAL A 89 3.76 -20.88 12.08
CA VAL A 89 4.98 -21.48 11.52
C VAL A 89 4.71 -22.89 11.01
N TYR A 90 5.20 -23.19 9.82
CA TYR A 90 5.01 -24.47 9.12
C TYR A 90 6.39 -25.04 8.75
N LEU A 91 6.75 -26.17 9.35
CA LEU A 91 8.05 -26.82 9.16
C LEU A 91 7.95 -27.92 8.09
N PHE A 92 8.91 -27.97 7.18
CA PHE A 92 9.02 -29.06 6.20
C PHE A 92 9.92 -30.16 6.74
N ASN A 93 9.32 -31.30 7.09
CA ASN A 93 10.03 -32.49 7.50
C ASN A 93 10.51 -33.27 6.26
N TRP A 94 11.83 -33.35 6.07
CA TRP A 94 12.47 -34.06 4.98
C TRP A 94 12.51 -35.56 5.26
N THR A 95 11.78 -36.37 4.48
CA THR A 95 11.56 -37.79 4.80
C THR A 95 12.61 -38.72 4.22
N ASN A 96 13.31 -38.35 3.14
CA ASN A 96 14.30 -39.18 2.45
C ASN A 96 15.68 -38.52 2.21
N PRO A 97 16.28 -37.80 3.18
CA PRO A 97 17.56 -37.10 2.97
C PRO A 97 18.73 -38.02 2.59
N GLN A 98 18.68 -39.29 2.96
CA GLN A 98 19.72 -40.28 2.61
C GLN A 98 19.71 -40.64 1.11
N GLU A 99 18.60 -40.41 0.42
CA GLU A 99 18.47 -40.62 -1.03
C GLU A 99 18.94 -39.39 -1.84
N PHE A 100 19.40 -38.33 -1.19
CA PHE A 100 19.78 -37.07 -1.85
C PHE A 100 21.24 -37.04 -2.32
N TYR A 101 21.52 -37.75 -3.40
CA TYR A 101 22.83 -37.79 -4.05
C TYR A 101 22.73 -37.87 -5.58
N ARG A 102 23.80 -37.50 -6.27
CA ARG A 102 23.94 -37.53 -7.74
C ARG A 102 23.85 -38.97 -8.24
N GLY A 103 22.91 -39.24 -9.12
CA GLY A 103 22.60 -40.59 -9.61
C GLY A 103 21.50 -41.29 -8.81
N SER A 104 20.94 -40.65 -7.78
CA SER A 104 19.65 -41.07 -7.21
C SER A 104 18.51 -40.74 -8.18
N ASN A 105 17.57 -41.67 -8.31
CA ASN A 105 16.33 -41.49 -9.07
C ASN A 105 15.17 -40.96 -8.19
N LYS A 106 15.45 -40.58 -6.94
CA LYS A 106 14.45 -40.11 -5.96
C LYS A 106 14.60 -38.61 -5.74
N LYS A 107 13.48 -37.89 -5.85
CA LYS A 107 13.41 -36.47 -5.51
C LYS A 107 13.36 -36.30 -3.98
N PRO A 108 13.85 -35.18 -3.42
CA PRO A 108 13.59 -34.81 -2.03
C PRO A 108 12.09 -34.72 -1.76
N HIS A 109 11.59 -35.51 -0.82
CA HIS A 109 10.20 -35.51 -0.40
C HIS A 109 10.04 -34.85 0.97
N PHE A 110 9.07 -33.93 1.07
CA PHE A 110 8.79 -33.16 2.28
C PHE A 110 7.34 -33.34 2.75
N VAL A 111 7.17 -33.39 4.06
CA VAL A 111 5.85 -33.34 4.72
C VAL A 111 5.76 -32.05 5.53
N GLU A 112 4.74 -31.24 5.26
CA GLU A 112 4.43 -30.05 6.06
C GLU A 112 3.89 -30.45 7.44
N LEU A 113 4.44 -29.83 8.49
CA LEU A 113 3.98 -29.92 9.87
C LEU A 113 3.65 -28.51 10.37
N GLY A 114 2.42 -28.29 10.82
CA GLY A 114 1.97 -27.01 11.35
C GLY A 114 0.48 -26.71 11.14
N PRO A 115 0.00 -25.52 11.55
CA PRO A 115 0.80 -24.45 12.16
C PRO A 115 1.28 -24.81 13.58
N TYR A 116 2.46 -24.31 13.91
CA TYR A 116 2.89 -24.00 15.27
C TYR A 116 2.61 -22.51 15.47
N ARG A 117 1.53 -22.18 16.18
CA ARG A 117 1.06 -20.80 16.36
C ARG A 117 1.75 -20.13 17.54
N PHE A 118 2.15 -18.88 17.33
CA PHE A 118 2.59 -17.97 18.38
C PHE A 118 1.79 -16.68 18.32
N ILE A 119 1.45 -16.12 19.48
CA ILE A 119 0.94 -14.75 19.59
C ILE A 119 2.14 -13.82 19.76
N GLU A 120 2.32 -12.89 18.83
CA GLU A 120 3.28 -11.80 18.92
C GLU A 120 2.64 -10.61 19.66
N ILE A 121 3.31 -10.12 20.70
CA ILE A 121 3.00 -8.88 21.39
C ILE A 121 4.10 -7.86 21.01
N PRO A 122 3.88 -7.01 20.00
CA PRO A 122 4.83 -5.99 19.59
C PRO A 122 4.70 -4.72 20.44
N ASP A 123 5.83 -4.12 20.79
CA ASP A 123 5.94 -2.82 21.45
C ASP A 123 7.08 -2.01 20.82
N LYS A 124 6.97 -0.68 20.85
CA LYS A 124 8.01 0.25 20.41
C LYS A 124 8.68 0.87 21.62
N VAL A 125 9.98 0.64 21.73
CA VAL A 125 10.82 1.06 22.87
C VAL A 125 11.92 2.02 22.40
N ASP A 126 12.60 2.65 23.36
CA ASP A 126 13.67 3.64 23.12
C ASP A 126 13.25 4.78 22.18
N ILE A 127 12.00 5.26 22.34
CA ILE A 127 11.39 6.24 21.44
C ILE A 127 12.02 7.61 21.63
N VAL A 128 12.67 8.13 20.59
CA VAL A 128 13.28 9.47 20.55
C VAL A 128 12.67 10.30 19.43
N TRP A 129 12.23 11.51 19.75
CA TRP A 129 11.60 12.42 18.79
C TRP A 129 12.60 13.45 18.26
N HIS A 130 12.56 13.70 16.95
CA HIS A 130 13.45 14.61 16.25
C HIS A 130 12.63 15.66 15.50
N THR A 131 12.35 16.77 16.17
CA THR A 131 11.56 17.88 15.62
C THR A 131 12.22 18.57 14.42
N SER A 132 13.56 18.61 14.38
CA SER A 132 14.34 19.28 13.33
C SER A 132 14.29 18.61 11.96
N ASN A 133 13.89 17.34 11.88
CA ASN A 133 13.73 16.60 10.62
C ASN A 133 12.41 15.81 10.55
N HIS A 134 11.42 16.18 11.39
CA HIS A 134 10.08 15.60 11.44
C HIS A 134 10.08 14.07 11.56
N SER A 135 11.03 13.50 12.31
CA SER A 135 11.19 12.05 12.44
C SER A 135 11.09 11.56 13.90
N VAL A 136 10.80 10.27 14.06
CA VAL A 136 10.83 9.55 15.32
C VAL A 136 11.72 8.33 15.16
N SER A 137 12.52 8.02 16.16
CA SER A 137 13.38 6.83 16.18
C SER A 137 12.98 5.90 17.31
N TYR A 138 13.13 4.59 17.10
CA TYR A 138 12.70 3.55 18.04
C TYR A 138 13.35 2.19 17.71
N HIS A 139 13.31 1.28 18.69
CA HIS A 139 13.46 -0.16 18.46
C HIS A 139 12.08 -0.83 18.48
N LYS A 140 11.86 -1.83 17.62
CA LYS A 140 10.70 -2.73 17.74
C LYS A 140 11.12 -3.93 18.60
N LYS A 141 10.33 -4.18 19.65
CA LYS A 141 10.51 -5.28 20.60
C LYS A 141 9.28 -6.18 20.52
N SER A 142 9.48 -7.47 20.30
CA SER A 142 8.38 -8.42 20.18
C SER A 142 8.53 -9.57 21.18
N VAL A 143 7.49 -9.86 21.95
CA VAL A 143 7.40 -11.05 22.82
C VAL A 143 6.51 -12.08 22.14
N PHE A 144 6.94 -13.34 22.12
CA PHE A 144 6.21 -14.43 21.46
C PHE A 144 5.76 -15.47 22.50
N HIS A 145 4.46 -15.78 22.48
CA HIS A 145 3.84 -16.80 23.34
C HIS A 145 3.30 -17.93 22.47
N PHE A 146 3.71 -19.17 22.72
CA PHE A 146 3.18 -20.34 22.01
C PHE A 146 1.71 -20.55 22.36
N ASP A 147 0.88 -20.77 21.35
CA ASP A 147 -0.55 -21.07 21.47
C ASP A 147 -0.77 -22.56 21.15
N PRO A 148 -0.77 -23.45 22.15
CA PRO A 148 -1.00 -24.87 21.94
C PRO A 148 -2.43 -25.19 21.51
N GLY A 149 -3.42 -24.32 21.81
CA GLY A 149 -4.83 -24.57 21.51
C GLY A 149 -5.17 -24.42 20.03
N ASN A 150 -4.45 -23.55 19.33
CA ASN A 150 -4.58 -23.33 17.89
C ASN A 150 -3.43 -23.94 17.06
N SER A 151 -2.48 -24.62 17.69
CA SER A 151 -1.40 -25.36 17.02
C SER A 151 -1.84 -26.78 16.66
N LYS A 152 -1.36 -27.32 15.53
CA LYS A 152 -1.58 -28.73 15.15
C LYS A 152 -0.47 -29.68 15.59
N GLY A 153 0.68 -29.15 15.97
CA GLY A 153 1.84 -29.91 16.41
C GLY A 153 2.32 -29.47 17.78
N SER A 154 3.15 -30.31 18.41
CA SER A 154 3.82 -29.99 19.67
C SER A 154 5.20 -29.39 19.42
N LEU A 155 5.65 -28.48 20.29
CA LEU A 155 7.03 -27.99 20.29
C LEU A 155 8.10 -29.10 20.46
N SER A 156 7.68 -30.29 20.93
CA SER A 156 8.50 -31.51 21.03
C SER A 156 8.57 -32.35 19.74
N ASP A 157 7.79 -32.03 18.70
CA ASP A 157 7.78 -32.77 17.44
C ASP A 157 9.18 -32.82 16.84
N LYS A 158 9.56 -33.92 16.20
CA LYS A 158 10.89 -34.11 15.60
C LYS A 158 10.85 -33.84 14.10
N ILE A 159 11.59 -32.83 13.66
CA ILE A 159 11.69 -32.41 12.26
C ILE A 159 13.11 -32.65 11.77
N THR A 160 13.24 -33.41 10.69
CA THR A 160 14.47 -33.55 9.91
C THR A 160 14.54 -32.45 8.88
N SER A 161 15.58 -31.62 8.94
CA SER A 161 15.79 -30.50 8.01
C SER A 161 17.27 -30.34 7.67
N VAL A 162 17.62 -29.30 6.94
CA VAL A 162 18.99 -29.03 6.47
C VAL A 162 19.97 -28.90 7.64
N ASN A 163 21.09 -29.63 7.59
CA ASN A 163 22.19 -29.43 8.52
C ASN A 163 22.91 -28.11 8.18
N THR A 164 22.36 -27.03 8.73
CA THR A 164 22.79 -25.65 8.49
C THR A 164 24.27 -25.46 8.82
N VAL A 165 24.75 -26.02 9.95
CA VAL A 165 26.12 -25.82 10.39
C VAL A 165 27.11 -26.57 9.49
N ALA A 166 26.80 -27.80 9.09
CA ALA A 166 27.64 -28.57 8.18
C ALA A 166 27.71 -27.93 6.78
N LEU A 167 26.56 -27.51 6.22
CA LEU A 167 26.50 -26.87 4.90
C LEU A 167 27.26 -25.53 4.89
N THR A 168 27.04 -24.68 5.90
CA THR A 168 27.69 -23.36 5.99
C THR A 168 29.19 -23.48 6.25
N THR A 169 29.63 -24.50 7.00
CA THR A 169 31.04 -24.86 7.12
C THR A 169 31.62 -25.27 5.77
N ALA A 170 30.98 -26.17 5.02
CA ALA A 170 31.45 -26.58 3.71
C ALA A 170 31.52 -25.41 2.70
N LEU A 171 30.51 -24.53 2.70
CA LEU A 171 30.48 -23.31 1.88
C LEU A 171 31.60 -22.33 2.24
N LYS A 172 31.91 -22.16 3.53
CA LYS A 172 32.99 -21.28 4.01
C LYS A 172 34.37 -21.69 3.50
N PHE A 173 34.60 -23.00 3.29
CA PHE A 173 35.85 -23.58 2.81
C PHE A 173 35.78 -24.04 1.34
N LYS A 174 34.74 -23.66 0.58
CA LYS A 174 34.52 -24.13 -0.80
C LYS A 174 35.61 -23.70 -1.79
N ASP A 175 36.25 -22.56 -1.53
CA ASP A 175 37.30 -21.96 -2.39
C ASP A 175 38.72 -22.16 -1.82
N ASP A 176 38.84 -22.73 -0.61
CA ASP A 176 40.11 -22.98 0.08
C ASP A 176 40.94 -24.11 -0.56
N SER A 177 42.18 -24.29 -0.09
CA SER A 177 43.08 -25.34 -0.61
C SER A 177 42.56 -26.76 -0.38
N ASN A 178 42.98 -27.71 -1.22
CA ASN A 178 42.60 -29.13 -1.10
C ASN A 178 42.98 -29.74 0.26
N PHE A 179 44.06 -29.26 0.89
CA PHE A 179 44.45 -29.69 2.24
C PHE A 179 43.47 -29.22 3.32
N GLN A 180 43.03 -27.95 3.26
CA GLN A 180 42.01 -27.42 4.18
C GLN A 180 40.66 -28.11 3.96
N LYS A 181 40.26 -28.34 2.71
CA LYS A 181 39.05 -29.11 2.35
C LYS A 181 39.09 -30.52 2.92
N MET A 182 40.22 -31.23 2.78
CA MET A 182 40.43 -32.55 3.38
C MET A 182 40.30 -32.51 4.92
N LEU A 183 40.84 -31.49 5.58
CA LEU A 183 40.72 -31.34 7.04
C LEU A 183 39.25 -31.15 7.45
N VAL A 184 38.52 -30.25 6.78
CA VAL A 184 37.09 -30.02 7.02
C VAL A 184 36.28 -31.28 6.75
N ALA A 185 36.51 -31.98 5.65
CA ALA A 185 35.84 -33.25 5.33
C ALA A 185 36.07 -34.32 6.40
N ARG A 186 37.30 -34.42 6.94
CA ARG A 186 37.60 -35.31 8.07
C ARG A 186 36.87 -34.88 9.35
N THR A 187 36.77 -33.59 9.63
CA THR A 187 36.02 -33.06 10.77
C THR A 187 34.51 -33.34 10.64
N LEU A 188 33.90 -33.06 9.49
CA LEU A 188 32.49 -33.37 9.22
C LEU A 188 32.21 -34.87 9.42
N LYS A 189 33.08 -35.74 8.87
CA LYS A 189 32.97 -37.20 9.06
C LYS A 189 33.14 -37.63 10.52
N MET A 190 34.08 -37.04 11.26
CA MET A 190 34.33 -37.35 12.69
C MET A 190 33.10 -37.03 13.57
N TYR A 191 32.38 -35.94 13.27
CA TYR A 191 31.16 -35.55 13.98
C TYR A 191 29.87 -36.13 13.36
N ASN A 192 29.98 -37.08 12.43
CA ASN A 192 28.86 -37.68 11.68
C ASN A 192 27.90 -36.63 11.06
N ALA A 193 28.46 -35.53 10.56
CA ALA A 193 27.72 -34.40 10.03
C ALA A 193 27.18 -34.70 8.61
N GLY A 194 25.93 -35.14 8.54
CA GLY A 194 25.20 -35.37 7.29
C GLY A 194 24.65 -34.08 6.64
N VAL A 195 24.04 -34.23 5.46
CA VAL A 195 23.30 -33.15 4.75
C VAL A 195 22.07 -32.65 5.52
N SER A 196 21.50 -33.50 6.38
CA SER A 196 20.33 -33.25 7.20
C SER A 196 20.62 -33.51 8.68
N ILE A 197 19.84 -32.88 9.56
CA ILE A 197 19.83 -33.12 11.01
C ILE A 197 18.39 -33.13 11.53
N THR A 198 18.10 -33.94 12.55
CA THR A 198 16.79 -34.00 13.20
C THR A 198 16.84 -33.27 14.55
N LYS A 199 15.90 -32.35 14.76
CA LYS A 199 15.78 -31.51 15.95
C LYS A 199 14.30 -31.31 16.31
N THR A 200 14.01 -30.86 17.54
CA THR A 200 12.62 -30.53 17.89
C THR A 200 12.13 -29.28 17.17
N ALA A 201 10.80 -29.08 17.08
CA ALA A 201 10.24 -27.83 16.58
C ALA A 201 10.76 -26.61 17.37
N ASP A 202 10.84 -26.68 18.70
CA ASP A 202 11.39 -25.58 19.52
C ASP A 202 12.89 -25.33 19.28
N GLU A 203 13.69 -26.39 19.11
CA GLU A 203 15.10 -26.29 18.73
C GLU A 203 15.27 -25.63 17.34
N TRP A 204 14.37 -25.88 16.39
CA TRP A 204 14.38 -25.21 15.09
C TRP A 204 13.90 -23.76 15.13
N LEU A 205 13.08 -23.38 16.12
CA LEU A 205 12.42 -22.07 16.18
C LEU A 205 13.11 -21.11 17.16
N PHE A 206 12.61 -21.00 18.40
CA PHE A 206 13.00 -19.94 19.33
C PHE A 206 14.13 -20.32 20.28
N THR A 207 14.14 -21.55 20.80
CA THR A 207 15.17 -22.00 21.76
C THR A 207 16.53 -22.17 21.09
N GLY A 208 16.55 -22.63 19.84
CA GLY A 208 17.76 -22.88 19.07
C GLY A 208 18.57 -24.07 19.60
N TYR A 209 19.22 -24.83 18.70
CA TYR A 209 20.14 -25.91 19.10
C TYR A 209 21.61 -25.48 19.01
N THR A 210 22.45 -26.10 19.84
CA THR A 210 23.92 -26.05 19.74
C THR A 210 24.43 -27.16 18.85
N ASP A 211 25.51 -26.90 18.10
CA ASP A 211 26.19 -27.88 17.26
C ASP A 211 27.69 -27.95 17.61
N PRO A 212 28.33 -29.14 17.68
CA PRO A 212 29.75 -29.27 17.99
C PRO A 212 30.69 -28.46 17.07
N LEU A 213 30.34 -28.31 15.79
CA LEU A 213 31.13 -27.55 14.82
C LEU A 213 31.10 -26.04 15.12
N LEU A 214 30.02 -25.51 15.71
CA LEU A 214 29.98 -24.12 16.19
C LEU A 214 30.92 -23.92 17.39
N THR A 215 31.00 -24.88 18.30
CA THR A 215 31.94 -24.82 19.44
C THR A 215 33.38 -24.82 18.95
N ILE A 216 33.71 -25.65 17.95
CA ILE A 216 35.03 -25.66 17.30
C ILE A 216 35.29 -24.33 16.58
N GLY A 217 34.33 -23.82 15.79
CA GLY A 217 34.45 -22.53 15.11
C GLY A 217 34.66 -21.36 16.07
N ASN A 218 33.99 -21.37 17.22
CA ASN A 218 34.16 -20.38 18.30
C ASN A 218 35.49 -20.50 19.05
N LEU A 219 36.13 -21.67 19.04
CA LEU A 219 37.49 -21.84 19.54
C LEU A 219 38.49 -21.30 18.51
N LEU A 220 38.32 -21.66 17.23
CA LEU A 220 39.21 -21.26 16.14
C LEU A 220 39.14 -19.75 15.85
N SER A 221 37.99 -19.09 16.02
CA SER A 221 37.83 -17.65 15.82
C SER A 221 38.71 -16.81 16.76
N LYS A 222 39.05 -17.33 17.95
CA LYS A 222 39.99 -16.70 18.90
C LYS A 222 41.42 -16.64 18.36
N PHE A 223 41.80 -17.61 17.52
CA PHE A 223 43.13 -17.70 16.92
C PHE A 223 43.15 -17.18 15.48
N ASN A 224 42.01 -17.12 14.79
CA ASN A 224 41.90 -16.69 13.40
C ASN A 224 40.71 -15.72 13.19
N LYS A 225 41.02 -14.43 12.99
CA LYS A 225 40.05 -13.35 12.76
C LYS A 225 39.20 -13.49 11.48
N TYR A 226 39.58 -14.36 10.54
CA TYR A 226 38.81 -14.66 9.33
C TYR A 226 37.67 -15.66 9.55
N ILE A 227 37.67 -16.35 10.70
CA ILE A 227 36.57 -17.21 11.16
C ILE A 227 35.70 -16.37 12.10
N LYS A 228 34.46 -16.10 11.68
CA LYS A 228 33.45 -15.44 12.50
C LYS A 228 32.25 -16.37 12.64
N VAL A 229 31.94 -16.74 13.88
CA VAL A 229 30.72 -17.48 14.22
C VAL A 229 29.77 -16.45 14.85
N PRO A 230 28.62 -16.14 14.22
CA PRO A 230 27.80 -15.01 14.65
C PRO A 230 26.95 -15.31 15.89
N TYR A 231 26.57 -16.59 16.09
CA TYR A 231 25.67 -17.03 17.15
C TYR A 231 26.15 -18.34 17.79
N GLY A 232 25.84 -18.54 19.07
CA GLY A 232 26.13 -19.78 19.79
C GLY A 232 25.11 -20.91 19.55
N ARG A 233 24.00 -20.63 18.87
CA ARG A 233 22.91 -21.57 18.55
C ARG A 233 22.32 -21.26 17.17
N ILE A 234 21.66 -22.25 16.58
CA ILE A 234 20.91 -22.15 15.32
C ILE A 234 19.43 -22.35 15.58
N GLY A 235 18.60 -21.46 15.04
CA GLY A 235 17.14 -21.56 14.96
C GLY A 235 16.60 -20.42 14.11
N TYR A 236 15.51 -20.64 13.37
CA TYR A 236 14.95 -19.66 12.42
C TYR A 236 14.43 -18.38 13.10
N LEU A 237 14.11 -18.45 14.39
CA LEU A 237 13.62 -17.34 15.21
C LEU A 237 14.49 -17.12 16.47
N TYR A 238 15.68 -17.73 16.51
CA TYR A 238 16.58 -17.66 17.65
C TYR A 238 17.03 -16.23 17.92
N GLY A 239 16.94 -15.79 19.18
CA GLY A 239 17.28 -14.43 19.59
C GLY A 239 16.29 -13.34 19.17
N ARG A 240 15.15 -13.67 18.53
CA ARG A 240 14.08 -12.71 18.20
C ARG A 240 13.20 -12.37 19.41
N ASN A 241 12.89 -13.37 20.25
CA ASN A 241 11.96 -13.19 21.38
C ASN A 241 12.51 -12.23 22.43
N ASN A 242 11.70 -11.24 22.84
CA ASN A 242 12.01 -10.22 23.84
C ASN A 242 13.24 -9.35 23.50
N SER A 243 13.69 -9.35 22.25
CA SER A 243 14.89 -8.64 21.78
C SER A 243 14.55 -7.26 21.24
N ILE A 244 15.34 -6.25 21.62
CA ILE A 244 15.28 -4.88 21.06
C ILE A 244 16.21 -4.70 19.85
N ALA A 245 17.23 -5.55 19.71
CA ALA A 245 18.28 -5.40 18.72
C ALA A 245 18.03 -6.19 17.42
N TYR A 246 17.12 -7.18 17.45
CA TYR A 246 16.93 -8.14 16.35
C TYR A 246 16.48 -7.46 15.04
N GLU A 247 15.44 -6.63 15.09
CA GLU A 247 14.91 -5.94 13.89
C GLU A 247 15.68 -4.64 13.57
N GLY A 248 16.57 -4.22 14.47
CA GLY A 248 17.41 -3.02 14.35
C GLY A 248 16.73 -1.72 14.76
N TYR A 249 17.47 -0.62 14.61
CA TYR A 249 17.03 0.74 14.96
C TYR A 249 16.34 1.41 13.77
N PHE A 250 15.09 1.82 13.95
CA PHE A 250 14.30 2.51 12.94
C PHE A 250 14.33 4.01 13.19
N ASN A 251 14.40 4.80 12.11
CA ASN A 251 14.12 6.23 12.11
C ASN A 251 13.09 6.50 11.00
N MET A 252 11.89 6.91 11.39
CA MET A 252 10.68 6.98 10.57
C MET A 252 10.15 8.40 10.53
N LEU A 253 9.60 8.84 9.40
CA LEU A 253 8.97 10.15 9.26
C LEU A 253 7.59 10.16 9.94
N THR A 254 7.34 11.23 10.69
CA THR A 254 6.12 11.40 11.51
C THR A 254 4.93 11.96 10.75
N GLY A 255 5.16 12.47 9.53
CA GLY A 255 4.16 13.21 8.75
C GLY A 255 3.92 14.65 9.21
N ALA A 256 4.73 15.19 10.13
CA ALA A 256 4.54 16.53 10.69
C ALA A 256 4.81 17.68 9.71
N ASP A 257 5.59 17.43 8.66
CA ASP A 257 5.81 18.34 7.53
C ASP A 257 4.86 18.06 6.36
N ASP A 258 4.67 16.79 6.03
CA ASP A 258 3.77 16.31 4.98
C ASP A 258 3.24 14.92 5.38
N ILE A 259 1.92 14.80 5.53
CA ILE A 259 1.26 13.55 5.94
C ILE A 259 1.52 12.39 4.98
N ARG A 260 1.83 12.67 3.70
CA ARG A 260 2.19 11.65 2.71
C ARG A 260 3.53 10.96 3.02
N LYS A 261 4.31 11.50 3.96
CA LYS A 261 5.55 10.90 4.46
C LYS A 261 5.34 10.07 5.73
N LEU A 262 4.15 10.05 6.32
CA LEU A 262 3.87 9.24 7.52
C LEU A 262 4.23 7.76 7.29
N GLY A 263 4.87 7.13 8.26
CA GLY A 263 5.27 5.73 8.21
C GLY A 263 6.53 5.44 7.40
N GLN A 264 6.97 6.38 6.54
CA GLN A 264 8.09 6.14 5.65
C GLN A 264 9.42 6.13 6.43
N ILE A 265 10.22 5.09 6.23
CA ILE A 265 11.51 4.95 6.89
C ILE A 265 12.49 5.95 6.27
N HIS A 266 13.04 6.84 7.10
CA HIS A 266 14.07 7.78 6.73
C HIS A 266 15.47 7.15 6.80
N ARG A 267 15.72 6.31 7.81
CA ARG A 267 16.94 5.49 7.98
C ARG A 267 16.63 4.21 8.74
N TRP A 268 17.37 3.15 8.44
CA TRP A 268 17.44 1.93 9.25
C TRP A 268 18.90 1.71 9.65
N ASN A 269 19.16 1.40 10.93
CA ASN A 269 20.49 1.31 11.51
C ASN A 269 21.40 2.48 11.12
N TYR A 270 20.86 3.71 11.24
CA TYR A 270 21.50 4.99 10.91
C TYR A 270 21.87 5.21 9.43
N LYS A 271 21.46 4.31 8.53
CA LYS A 271 21.78 4.40 7.08
C LYS A 271 20.53 4.54 6.22
N LYS A 272 20.69 5.22 5.07
CA LYS A 272 19.70 5.25 3.97
C LYS A 272 19.85 4.09 2.98
N ARG A 273 20.93 3.31 3.12
CA ARG A 273 21.24 2.12 2.33
C ARG A 273 21.71 1.03 3.25
N ASN A 274 21.26 -0.21 3.04
CA ASN A 274 21.64 -1.33 3.90
C ASN A 274 23.12 -1.74 3.73
N GLY A 275 23.70 -1.50 2.55
CA GLY A 275 25.07 -1.92 2.20
C GLY A 275 25.19 -3.41 1.84
N ILE A 276 24.05 -4.05 1.52
CA ILE A 276 23.91 -5.47 1.23
C ILE A 276 23.78 -5.69 -0.28
N PHE A 277 22.97 -4.86 -0.94
CA PHE A 277 22.78 -4.88 -2.40
C PHE A 277 23.24 -3.56 -3.02
N GLU A 278 23.63 -3.63 -4.30
CA GLU A 278 24.03 -2.48 -5.11
C GLU A 278 22.80 -1.74 -5.67
N GLY A 279 23.02 -0.59 -6.34
CA GLY A 279 21.96 0.14 -7.05
C GLY A 279 20.71 0.45 -6.20
N GLU A 280 19.53 0.42 -6.82
CA GLU A 280 18.26 0.71 -6.11
C GLU A 280 17.89 -0.38 -5.08
N CYS A 281 18.30 -1.62 -5.31
CA CYS A 281 18.03 -2.78 -4.46
C CYS A 281 18.52 -2.63 -3.00
N GLY A 282 19.62 -1.89 -2.81
CA GLY A 282 20.19 -1.63 -1.48
C GLY A 282 19.60 -0.45 -0.71
N GLN A 283 18.59 0.24 -1.25
CA GLN A 283 17.96 1.38 -0.58
C GLN A 283 17.07 0.95 0.60
N VAL A 284 17.13 1.73 1.68
CA VAL A 284 16.12 1.68 2.75
C VAL A 284 15.01 2.64 2.34
N LYS A 285 13.88 2.10 1.86
CA LYS A 285 12.73 2.86 1.36
C LYS A 285 11.40 2.17 1.71
N GLY A 286 10.32 2.94 1.73
CA GLY A 286 8.98 2.44 2.05
C GLY A 286 8.64 2.50 3.54
N SER A 287 7.50 1.91 3.89
CA SER A 287 6.98 1.83 5.25
C SER A 287 7.72 0.78 6.11
N ALA A 288 7.60 0.91 7.43
CA ALA A 288 7.87 -0.19 8.37
C ALA A 288 6.73 -1.22 8.45
N GLY A 289 5.58 -0.93 7.81
CA GLY A 289 4.45 -1.84 7.65
C GLY A 289 3.13 -1.29 8.19
N GLU A 290 3.15 -0.26 9.05
CA GLU A 290 1.95 0.21 9.76
C GLU A 290 1.21 1.39 9.11
N PHE A 291 1.91 2.23 8.32
CA PHE A 291 1.29 3.38 7.64
C PHE A 291 1.86 3.59 6.23
N TYR A 292 1.00 3.94 5.29
CA TYR A 292 1.32 4.27 3.90
C TYR A 292 0.82 5.69 3.57
N PRO A 293 1.26 6.28 2.45
CA PRO A 293 0.72 7.56 2.01
C PRO A 293 -0.82 7.50 1.83
N PRO A 294 -1.57 8.56 2.17
CA PRO A 294 -3.00 8.62 1.96
C PRO A 294 -3.35 8.90 0.50
N ASN A 295 -4.60 8.64 0.14
CA ASN A 295 -5.20 8.82 -1.18
C ASN A 295 -4.57 7.90 -2.25
N LEU A 296 -4.37 6.63 -1.87
CA LEU A 296 -3.85 5.59 -2.75
C LEU A 296 -4.76 5.35 -3.96
N THR A 297 -4.15 5.02 -5.08
CA THR A 297 -4.78 4.63 -6.34
C THR A 297 -4.40 3.19 -6.73
N PRO A 298 -5.14 2.53 -7.64
CA PRO A 298 -4.76 1.24 -8.21
C PRO A 298 -3.43 1.23 -8.99
N GLN A 299 -2.85 2.40 -9.29
CA GLN A 299 -1.56 2.54 -9.98
C GLN A 299 -0.37 2.62 -9.03
N ASP A 300 -0.60 2.80 -7.72
CA ASP A 300 0.47 2.90 -6.73
C ASP A 300 1.02 1.52 -6.34
N THR A 301 2.33 1.45 -6.06
CA THR A 301 2.96 0.28 -5.44
C THR A 301 3.28 0.59 -3.98
N LEU A 302 2.83 -0.26 -3.05
CA LEU A 302 3.17 -0.13 -1.64
C LEU A 302 4.55 -0.74 -1.37
N TRP A 303 5.51 0.11 -1.00
CA TRP A 303 6.86 -0.33 -0.62
C TRP A 303 6.96 -0.52 0.89
N SER A 304 7.51 -1.65 1.33
CA SER A 304 7.74 -1.97 2.75
C SER A 304 9.18 -2.42 2.97
N TYR A 305 9.94 -1.78 3.84
CA TYR A 305 11.29 -2.26 4.18
C TYR A 305 11.21 -3.34 5.25
N VAL A 306 11.60 -4.56 4.90
CA VAL A 306 11.56 -5.71 5.81
C VAL A 306 13.00 -6.11 6.16
N PRO A 307 13.52 -5.76 7.35
CA PRO A 307 14.91 -6.05 7.73
C PRO A 307 15.29 -7.53 7.60
N ASN A 308 14.37 -8.44 7.93
CA ASN A 308 14.57 -9.89 7.85
C ASN A 308 14.67 -10.44 6.42
N LEU A 309 14.19 -9.68 5.42
CA LEU A 309 14.35 -9.95 3.98
C LEU A 309 15.46 -9.10 3.35
N CYS A 310 16.05 -8.19 4.14
CA CYS A 310 17.18 -7.35 3.80
C CYS A 310 16.93 -6.38 2.62
N GLN A 311 15.68 -6.08 2.31
CA GLN A 311 15.28 -5.24 1.17
C GLN A 311 13.93 -4.54 1.42
N ALA A 312 13.59 -3.60 0.54
CA ALA A 312 12.24 -3.09 0.39
C ALA A 312 11.44 -3.96 -0.58
N ILE A 313 10.32 -4.52 -0.13
CA ILE A 313 9.43 -5.34 -0.94
C ILE A 313 8.31 -4.48 -1.57
N PRO A 314 8.00 -4.63 -2.87
CA PRO A 314 6.82 -4.03 -3.49
C PRO A 314 5.59 -4.92 -3.30
N LEU A 315 4.44 -4.28 -3.09
CA LEU A 315 3.11 -4.89 -3.17
C LEU A 315 2.27 -4.08 -4.15
N ASP A 316 1.77 -4.74 -5.19
CA ASP A 316 1.04 -4.10 -6.29
C ASP A 316 -0.47 -4.36 -6.14
N TYR A 317 -1.30 -3.42 -6.58
CA TYR A 317 -2.76 -3.52 -6.48
C TYR A 317 -3.27 -4.77 -7.24
N THR A 318 -4.17 -5.53 -6.62
CA THR A 318 -4.87 -6.64 -7.28
C THR A 318 -6.36 -6.46 -7.41
N GLU A 319 -7.04 -6.02 -6.34
CA GLU A 319 -8.51 -6.00 -6.29
C GLU A 319 -9.03 -5.04 -5.22
N SER A 320 -10.23 -4.51 -5.42
CA SER A 320 -10.97 -3.75 -4.41
C SER A 320 -11.85 -4.70 -3.60
N VAL A 321 -11.85 -4.55 -2.27
CA VAL A 321 -12.52 -5.44 -1.33
C VAL A 321 -13.32 -4.64 -0.29
N GLN A 322 -14.38 -5.23 0.25
CA GLN A 322 -15.05 -4.69 1.44
C GLN A 322 -14.44 -5.32 2.70
N TYR A 323 -13.98 -4.50 3.63
CA TYR A 323 -13.48 -4.92 4.93
C TYR A 323 -14.28 -4.23 6.03
N HIS A 324 -15.14 -4.99 6.71
CA HIS A 324 -16.24 -4.43 7.50
C HIS A 324 -17.05 -3.42 6.65
N ASP A 325 -17.19 -2.20 7.14
CA ASP A 325 -17.94 -1.11 6.49
C ASP A 325 -17.04 -0.20 5.61
N LEU A 326 -15.78 -0.60 5.37
CA LEU A 326 -14.80 0.13 4.56
C LEU A 326 -14.63 -0.50 3.17
N THR A 327 -14.58 0.34 2.14
CA THR A 327 -14.00 -0.03 0.85
C THR A 327 -12.48 0.10 0.95
N ALA A 328 -11.77 -0.97 0.62
CA ALA A 328 -10.33 -1.08 0.77
C ALA A 328 -9.69 -1.68 -0.50
N TYR A 329 -8.40 -1.46 -0.67
CA TYR A 329 -7.61 -2.01 -1.76
C TYR A 329 -6.71 -3.13 -1.24
N LYS A 330 -6.74 -4.28 -1.91
CA LYS A 330 -5.82 -5.39 -1.67
C LYS A 330 -4.59 -5.22 -2.56
N TYR A 331 -3.44 -5.09 -1.92
CA TYR A 331 -2.11 -5.10 -2.53
C TYR A 331 -1.45 -6.45 -2.26
N SER A 332 -0.81 -7.05 -3.27
CA SER A 332 -0.30 -8.43 -3.21
C SER A 332 1.17 -8.51 -3.60
N GLY A 333 1.87 -9.46 -2.98
CA GLY A 333 3.19 -9.89 -3.41
C GLY A 333 3.10 -10.53 -4.80
N GLY A 334 3.57 -9.80 -5.81
CA GLY A 334 3.50 -10.19 -7.21
C GLY A 334 4.78 -10.80 -7.76
N GLU A 335 4.79 -11.00 -9.08
CA GLU A 335 6.00 -11.30 -9.84
C GLU A 335 7.07 -10.21 -9.66
N HIS A 336 6.65 -8.95 -9.46
CA HIS A 336 7.52 -7.81 -9.15
C HIS A 336 8.44 -8.03 -7.92
N LEU A 337 8.02 -8.80 -6.90
CA LEU A 337 8.87 -9.14 -5.75
C LEU A 337 9.79 -10.34 -6.03
N LEU A 338 9.37 -11.28 -6.88
CA LEU A 338 10.09 -12.53 -7.12
C LEU A 338 10.87 -12.57 -8.44
N ASP A 339 10.77 -11.53 -9.26
CA ASP A 339 11.46 -11.43 -10.55
C ASP A 339 12.96 -11.15 -10.40
N ASN A 340 13.73 -11.81 -11.27
CA ASN A 340 15.18 -11.78 -11.27
C ASN A 340 15.79 -10.63 -12.11
N GLY A 341 14.99 -9.67 -12.55
CA GLY A 341 15.41 -8.60 -13.46
C GLY A 341 15.04 -8.82 -14.93
N THR A 342 14.23 -9.84 -15.24
CA THR A 342 13.76 -10.14 -16.61
C THR A 342 12.48 -9.38 -16.95
N LEU A 343 11.51 -9.37 -16.03
CA LEU A 343 10.26 -8.61 -16.16
C LEU A 343 10.41 -7.19 -15.61
N PHE A 344 11.16 -7.03 -14.52
CA PHE A 344 11.36 -5.76 -13.82
C PHE A 344 12.87 -5.45 -13.76
N PRO A 345 13.45 -4.75 -14.77
CA PRO A 345 14.90 -4.51 -14.85
C PRO A 345 15.54 -3.86 -13.60
N SER A 346 14.75 -3.16 -12.78
CA SER A 346 15.14 -2.64 -11.46
C SER A 346 15.63 -3.72 -10.50
N ASN A 347 15.12 -4.95 -10.59
CA ASN A 347 15.46 -6.05 -9.69
C ASN A 347 16.81 -6.70 -10.00
N LYS A 348 17.44 -6.38 -11.13
CA LYS A 348 18.69 -7.00 -11.56
C LYS A 348 19.86 -6.82 -10.57
N CYS A 349 19.80 -5.80 -9.71
CA CYS A 349 20.77 -5.59 -8.64
C CYS A 349 20.62 -6.51 -7.41
N PHE A 350 19.58 -7.35 -7.34
CA PHE A 350 19.49 -8.44 -6.36
C PHE A 350 20.33 -9.68 -6.75
N CYS A 351 20.82 -9.75 -7.99
CA CYS A 351 21.64 -10.87 -8.48
C CYS A 351 23.08 -10.79 -7.96
N VAL A 352 23.36 -11.54 -6.89
CA VAL A 352 24.65 -11.55 -6.20
C VAL A 352 25.77 -12.11 -7.09
N GLY A 353 26.84 -11.34 -7.28
CA GLY A 353 27.98 -11.75 -8.10
C GLY A 353 27.64 -11.99 -9.57
N GLY A 354 26.63 -11.27 -10.09
CA GLY A 354 26.15 -11.42 -11.48
C GLY A 354 25.34 -12.70 -11.74
N LYS A 355 25.03 -13.48 -10.69
CA LYS A 355 24.23 -14.70 -10.80
C LYS A 355 22.80 -14.44 -10.33
N CYS A 356 21.87 -14.63 -11.26
CA CYS A 356 20.43 -14.62 -11.00
C CYS A 356 19.93 -16.07 -10.96
N GLU A 357 19.02 -16.38 -10.04
CA GLU A 357 18.21 -17.61 -10.14
C GLU A 357 17.01 -17.37 -11.06
N ARG A 358 16.19 -18.41 -11.31
CA ARG A 358 14.91 -18.25 -12.00
C ARG A 358 13.94 -17.44 -11.13
N SER A 359 13.02 -16.72 -11.75
CA SER A 359 12.02 -15.93 -11.01
C SER A 359 11.18 -16.83 -10.10
N GLY A 360 10.91 -16.37 -8.89
CA GLY A 360 10.26 -17.18 -7.84
C GLY A 360 11.00 -17.23 -6.50
N VAL A 361 12.30 -16.90 -6.50
CA VAL A 361 13.14 -16.87 -5.30
C VAL A 361 14.06 -15.65 -5.31
N PHE A 362 14.39 -15.12 -4.13
CA PHE A 362 15.41 -14.07 -3.97
C PHE A 362 16.46 -14.44 -2.92
N ASN A 363 17.70 -14.02 -3.15
CA ASN A 363 18.85 -14.43 -2.35
C ASN A 363 19.04 -13.51 -1.13
N ILE A 364 18.96 -14.08 0.09
CA ILE A 364 19.24 -13.36 1.34
C ILE A 364 20.60 -13.74 1.96
N SER A 365 21.37 -14.62 1.31
CA SER A 365 22.70 -15.04 1.77
C SER A 365 23.62 -13.88 2.17
N PRO A 366 23.71 -12.75 1.43
CA PRO A 366 24.64 -11.66 1.78
C PRO A 366 24.40 -11.03 3.16
N CYS A 367 23.16 -11.08 3.66
CA CYS A 367 22.82 -10.59 5.00
C CYS A 367 22.68 -11.71 6.04
N ALA A 368 22.31 -12.91 5.61
CA ALA A 368 22.31 -14.12 6.43
C ALA A 368 23.69 -14.82 6.40
N TYR A 369 24.77 -14.09 6.69
CA TYR A 369 26.14 -14.63 6.89
C TYR A 369 26.67 -15.57 5.79
N ASN A 370 26.25 -15.38 4.53
CA ASN A 370 26.55 -16.20 3.36
C ASN A 370 26.03 -17.66 3.46
N THR A 371 24.93 -17.91 4.16
CA THR A 371 24.43 -19.27 4.46
C THR A 371 23.63 -19.98 3.35
N SER A 372 23.77 -19.55 2.08
CA SER A 372 23.05 -20.12 0.91
C SER A 372 21.52 -20.09 1.04
N LEU A 373 21.00 -19.06 1.73
CA LEU A 373 19.58 -18.88 2.01
C LEU A 373 18.88 -18.05 0.93
N TYR A 374 17.73 -18.58 0.50
CA TYR A 374 16.84 -17.99 -0.48
C TYR A 374 15.40 -17.99 0.04
N MET A 375 14.71 -16.88 -0.19
CA MET A 375 13.32 -16.69 0.20
C MET A 375 12.40 -16.87 -1.00
N SER A 376 11.21 -17.41 -0.78
CA SER A 376 10.12 -17.52 -1.75
C SER A 376 8.77 -17.30 -1.07
N PHE A 377 7.67 -17.26 -1.82
CA PHE A 377 6.36 -17.52 -1.22
C PHE A 377 6.22 -19.01 -0.82
N PRO A 378 5.29 -19.36 0.08
CA PRO A 378 5.07 -20.73 0.53
C PRO A 378 4.73 -21.68 -0.61
N HIS A 379 5.28 -22.89 -0.52
CA HIS A 379 5.21 -23.94 -1.53
C HIS A 379 5.65 -23.48 -2.94
N PHE A 380 6.59 -22.54 -3.04
CA PHE A 380 7.03 -21.94 -4.30
C PHE A 380 5.88 -21.34 -5.13
N TYR A 381 4.87 -20.77 -4.47
CA TYR A 381 3.79 -20.04 -5.14
C TYR A 381 4.34 -18.87 -5.98
N LYS A 382 3.84 -18.70 -7.22
CA LYS A 382 4.34 -17.76 -8.25
C LYS A 382 5.83 -17.95 -8.65
N ALA A 383 6.42 -19.13 -8.45
CA ALA A 383 7.77 -19.44 -8.90
C ALA A 383 7.83 -20.23 -10.22
N ASP A 384 8.97 -20.20 -10.90
CA ASP A 384 9.26 -21.05 -12.07
C ASP A 384 9.03 -22.54 -11.75
N PRO A 385 8.34 -23.32 -12.62
CA PRO A 385 8.07 -24.74 -12.39
C PRO A 385 9.30 -25.58 -12.03
N TYR A 386 10.50 -25.18 -12.48
CA TYR A 386 11.79 -25.78 -12.10
C TYR A 386 11.94 -26.08 -10.60
N TYR A 387 11.43 -25.22 -9.72
CA TYR A 387 11.51 -25.40 -8.27
C TYR A 387 10.65 -26.57 -7.77
N LEU A 388 9.45 -26.72 -8.33
CA LEU A 388 8.50 -27.78 -7.97
C LEU A 388 8.86 -29.10 -8.68
N ASP A 389 9.36 -29.04 -9.91
CA ASP A 389 9.82 -30.21 -10.66
C ASP A 389 11.00 -30.93 -9.97
N ALA A 390 11.78 -30.23 -9.15
CA ALA A 390 12.93 -30.78 -8.45
C ALA A 390 12.61 -31.55 -7.15
N ILE A 391 11.40 -31.44 -6.60
CA ILE A 391 11.03 -31.90 -5.24
C ILE A 391 9.64 -32.53 -5.20
N GLU A 392 9.27 -33.12 -4.08
CA GLU A 392 7.94 -33.72 -3.85
C GLU A 392 7.34 -33.25 -2.52
N GLY A 393 6.00 -33.19 -2.46
CA GLY A 393 5.22 -32.85 -1.27
C GLY A 393 4.65 -31.42 -1.23
N LEU A 394 5.23 -30.48 -1.99
CA LEU A 394 4.79 -29.08 -2.03
C LEU A 394 3.58 -28.88 -2.97
N LYS A 395 2.62 -28.03 -2.56
CA LYS A 395 1.34 -27.82 -3.24
C LYS A 395 0.91 -26.34 -3.17
N PRO A 396 1.39 -25.46 -4.08
CA PRO A 396 1.03 -24.03 -4.06
C PRO A 396 -0.48 -23.79 -4.20
N LYS A 397 -1.02 -22.86 -3.40
CA LYS A 397 -2.42 -22.41 -3.44
C LYS A 397 -2.49 -20.92 -3.16
N ARG A 398 -3.22 -20.16 -3.98
CA ARG A 398 -3.32 -18.69 -3.83
C ARG A 398 -3.92 -18.32 -2.47
N GLU A 399 -4.99 -19.00 -2.07
CA GLU A 399 -5.79 -18.70 -0.88
C GLU A 399 -5.05 -18.94 0.44
N LYS A 400 -3.87 -19.56 0.38
CA LYS A 400 -3.01 -19.86 1.53
C LYS A 400 -1.63 -19.22 1.46
N HIS A 401 -1.07 -19.05 0.26
CA HIS A 401 0.34 -18.73 0.06
C HIS A 401 0.55 -17.38 -0.65
N GLU A 402 -0.53 -16.66 -0.98
CA GLU A 402 -0.45 -15.25 -1.36
C GLU A 402 -0.10 -14.40 -0.13
N PHE A 403 0.99 -13.62 -0.22
CA PHE A 403 1.28 -12.55 0.73
C PHE A 403 0.53 -11.29 0.29
N PHE A 404 -0.29 -10.71 1.15
CA PHE A 404 -1.12 -9.55 0.81
C PHE A 404 -1.36 -8.62 1.99
N MET A 405 -1.71 -7.38 1.65
CA MET A 405 -2.14 -6.35 2.59
C MET A 405 -3.40 -5.68 2.07
N ILE A 406 -4.43 -5.58 2.91
CA ILE A 406 -5.65 -4.81 2.62
C ILE A 406 -5.50 -3.46 3.29
N VAL A 407 -5.62 -2.37 2.52
CA VAL A 407 -5.37 -0.99 2.97
C VAL A 407 -6.56 -0.11 2.63
N GLU A 408 -7.01 0.73 3.57
CA GLU A 408 -8.02 1.75 3.26
C GLU A 408 -7.35 2.91 2.50
N PRO A 409 -7.76 3.21 1.25
CA PRO A 409 -6.97 4.07 0.35
C PRO A 409 -6.90 5.53 0.80
N THR A 410 -7.93 6.07 1.45
CA THR A 410 -8.00 7.48 1.86
C THR A 410 -7.06 7.80 3.03
N SER A 411 -6.86 6.84 3.93
CA SER A 411 -5.98 6.96 5.11
C SER A 411 -4.59 6.38 4.89
N GLY A 412 -4.43 5.39 4.01
CA GLY A 412 -3.17 4.63 3.88
C GLY A 412 -2.92 3.67 5.05
N ILE A 413 -3.97 3.31 5.82
CA ILE A 413 -3.84 2.44 6.99
C ILE A 413 -4.19 0.98 6.61
N PRO A 414 -3.30 0.01 6.89
CA PRO A 414 -3.60 -1.42 6.72
C PRO A 414 -4.70 -1.88 7.67
N LEU A 415 -5.67 -2.61 7.12
CA LEU A 415 -6.79 -3.23 7.84
C LEU A 415 -6.53 -4.72 8.09
N GLU A 416 -5.86 -5.38 7.14
CA GLU A 416 -5.43 -6.77 7.25
C GLU A 416 -4.07 -6.97 6.57
N LEU A 417 -3.25 -7.84 7.17
CA LEU A 417 -2.02 -8.39 6.60
C LEU A 417 -2.12 -9.91 6.70
N GLY A 418 -1.82 -10.61 5.62
CA GLY A 418 -1.88 -12.08 5.57
C GLY A 418 -0.81 -12.69 4.64
N GLY A 419 -0.55 -13.98 4.83
CA GLY A 419 0.48 -14.71 4.11
C GLY A 419 1.87 -14.59 4.75
N GLY A 420 2.88 -15.09 4.02
CA GLY A 420 4.19 -15.33 4.61
C GLY A 420 5.30 -15.59 3.59
N PHE A 421 6.47 -15.94 4.10
CA PHE A 421 7.64 -16.30 3.28
C PHE A 421 8.20 -17.67 3.70
N GLN A 422 8.78 -18.36 2.73
CA GLN A 422 9.42 -19.65 2.87
C GLN A 422 10.95 -19.51 2.80
N ILE A 423 11.65 -20.18 3.71
CA ILE A 423 13.10 -20.25 3.78
C ILE A 423 13.57 -21.53 3.07
N ASN A 424 14.45 -21.36 2.09
CA ASN A 424 15.02 -22.42 1.28
C ASN A 424 16.56 -22.36 1.34
N TYR A 425 17.22 -23.51 1.44
CA TYR A 425 18.66 -23.60 1.21
C TYR A 425 18.94 -24.01 -0.23
N LEU A 426 19.78 -23.25 -0.94
CA LEU A 426 20.35 -23.72 -2.19
C LEU A 426 21.47 -24.72 -1.87
N PHE A 427 21.25 -25.97 -2.25
CA PHE A 427 22.25 -27.02 -2.25
C PHE A 427 22.95 -27.03 -3.62
N GLU A 428 24.27 -26.94 -3.61
CA GLU A 428 25.12 -27.07 -4.79
C GLU A 428 26.35 -27.95 -4.45
N PRO A 429 26.79 -28.84 -5.34
CA PRO A 429 27.89 -29.77 -5.06
C PRO A 429 29.24 -29.08 -4.87
N ILE A 430 29.83 -29.30 -3.70
CA ILE A 430 31.09 -28.69 -3.24
C ILE A 430 32.23 -29.70 -3.37
N LYS A 431 33.05 -29.55 -4.42
CA LYS A 431 34.14 -30.50 -4.73
C LYS A 431 35.08 -30.73 -3.53
N TYR A 432 35.38 -32.00 -3.28
CA TYR A 432 36.26 -32.49 -2.20
C TYR A 432 35.77 -32.25 -0.77
N LEU A 433 34.48 -31.95 -0.57
CA LEU A 433 33.86 -31.74 0.73
C LEU A 433 32.62 -32.64 0.95
N PRO A 434 32.80 -33.96 1.13
CA PRO A 434 31.71 -34.85 1.52
C PRO A 434 31.09 -34.45 2.88
N PRO A 435 29.76 -34.62 3.06
CA PRO A 435 28.82 -35.26 2.13
C PRO A 435 28.30 -34.34 0.99
N PHE A 436 28.76 -33.10 0.91
CA PHE A 436 28.26 -32.10 -0.05
C PHE A 436 28.93 -32.15 -1.42
N ASP A 437 29.86 -33.08 -1.68
CA ASP A 437 30.53 -33.21 -2.99
C ASP A 437 29.70 -33.99 -4.02
N GLN A 438 28.82 -34.88 -3.54
CA GLN A 438 27.98 -35.75 -4.38
C GLN A 438 26.49 -35.38 -4.38
N ILE A 439 26.08 -34.20 -3.92
CA ILE A 439 24.68 -33.74 -3.97
C ILE A 439 24.28 -33.19 -5.36
N PRO A 440 23.02 -33.34 -5.80
CA PRO A 440 22.51 -32.60 -6.95
C PRO A 440 22.26 -31.11 -6.58
N ARG A 441 22.06 -30.26 -7.59
CA ARG A 441 21.63 -28.88 -7.36
C ARG A 441 20.12 -28.85 -7.10
N ALA A 442 19.69 -28.35 -5.94
CA ALA A 442 18.27 -28.18 -5.62
C ALA A 442 18.04 -27.09 -4.58
N PHE A 443 16.83 -26.55 -4.53
CA PHE A 443 16.37 -25.69 -3.44
C PHE A 443 15.63 -26.56 -2.44
N ILE A 444 16.17 -26.66 -1.22
CA ILE A 444 15.63 -27.48 -0.15
C ILE A 444 14.75 -26.59 0.74
N PRO A 445 13.41 -26.70 0.70
CA PRO A 445 12.52 -25.96 1.57
C PRO A 445 12.66 -26.45 3.02
N THR A 446 12.55 -25.54 3.99
CA THR A 446 12.77 -25.88 5.40
C THR A 446 11.67 -25.42 6.34
N VAL A 447 11.20 -24.18 6.18
CA VAL A 447 10.14 -23.59 6.96
C VAL A 447 9.44 -22.53 6.13
N TRP A 448 8.14 -22.32 6.33
CA TRP A 448 7.49 -21.07 5.98
C TRP A 448 6.74 -20.48 7.17
N ILE A 449 6.68 -19.16 7.21
CA ILE A 449 6.20 -18.40 8.36
C ILE A 449 5.16 -17.40 7.88
N GLU A 450 3.92 -17.61 8.30
CA GLU A 450 2.82 -16.67 8.09
C GLU A 450 2.79 -15.62 9.21
N THR A 451 2.51 -14.38 8.86
CA THR A 451 2.13 -13.34 9.84
C THR A 451 0.73 -12.87 9.47
N ARG A 452 -0.23 -13.02 10.40
CA ARG A 452 -1.57 -12.49 10.24
C ARG A 452 -1.83 -11.37 11.25
N LEU A 453 -2.44 -10.31 10.76
CA LEU A 453 -2.99 -9.20 11.54
C LEU A 453 -4.32 -8.81 10.91
N GLN A 454 -5.37 -8.68 11.72
CA GLN A 454 -6.69 -8.21 11.31
C GLN A 454 -7.18 -7.17 12.32
N LEU A 455 -7.59 -6.00 11.85
CA LEU A 455 -8.13 -4.96 12.72
C LEU A 455 -9.58 -5.28 13.11
N ASN A 456 -9.92 -5.14 14.39
CA ASN A 456 -11.28 -5.32 14.86
C ASN A 456 -12.20 -4.17 14.41
N ARG A 457 -13.52 -4.35 14.56
CA ARG A 457 -14.52 -3.34 14.15
C ARG A 457 -14.32 -1.97 14.84
N GLU A 458 -13.86 -1.96 16.08
CA GLU A 458 -13.63 -0.75 16.87
C GLU A 458 -12.51 0.12 16.27
N LEU A 459 -11.38 -0.50 15.89
CA LEU A 459 -10.30 0.19 15.21
C LEU A 459 -10.70 0.62 13.79
N THR A 460 -11.43 -0.21 13.03
CA THR A 460 -11.90 0.19 11.68
C THR A 460 -12.93 1.32 11.72
N ALA A 461 -13.76 1.41 12.77
CA ALA A 461 -14.70 2.52 12.95
C ALA A 461 -13.97 3.86 13.18
N LEU A 462 -12.79 3.83 13.80
CA LEU A 462 -11.93 5.02 13.94
C LEU A 462 -11.42 5.49 12.58
N ILE A 463 -11.01 4.55 11.72
CA ILE A 463 -10.53 4.81 10.35
C ILE A 463 -11.67 5.33 9.45
N TYR A 464 -12.89 4.80 9.60
CA TYR A 464 -14.08 5.19 8.81
C TYR A 464 -14.36 6.70 8.80
N SER A 465 -14.00 7.42 9.86
CA SER A 465 -14.10 8.89 9.91
C SER A 465 -13.41 9.59 8.72
N VAL A 466 -12.30 9.02 8.21
CA VAL A 466 -11.51 9.59 7.11
C VAL A 466 -12.28 9.60 5.77
N PRO A 467 -12.65 8.45 5.17
CA PRO A 467 -13.43 8.45 3.93
C PRO A 467 -14.79 9.13 4.07
N PHE A 468 -15.41 9.06 5.26
CA PHE A 468 -16.68 9.73 5.54
C PHE A 468 -16.59 11.26 5.40
N PHE A 469 -15.59 11.91 6.00
CA PHE A 469 -15.38 13.35 5.83
C PHE A 469 -14.93 13.75 4.42
N THR A 470 -14.17 12.88 3.72
CA THR A 470 -13.87 13.08 2.30
C THR A 470 -15.15 13.12 1.46
N TRP A 471 -16.06 12.15 1.66
CA TRP A 471 -17.33 12.05 0.95
C TRP A 471 -18.30 13.20 1.27
N ILE A 472 -18.42 13.60 2.55
CA ILE A 472 -19.23 14.75 2.96
C ILE A 472 -18.73 16.04 2.30
N GLY A 473 -17.42 16.26 2.21
CA GLY A 473 -16.88 17.46 1.55
C GLY A 473 -17.16 17.48 0.04
N GLN A 474 -17.08 16.33 -0.63
CA GLN A 474 -17.52 16.20 -2.02
C GLN A 474 -19.02 16.53 -2.17
N ILE A 475 -19.90 16.00 -1.32
CA ILE A 475 -21.34 16.34 -1.39
C ILE A 475 -21.60 17.82 -1.12
N THR A 476 -20.99 18.38 -0.07
CA THR A 476 -21.18 19.80 0.28
C THR A 476 -20.63 20.74 -0.77
N SER A 477 -19.55 20.39 -1.47
CA SER A 477 -19.03 21.17 -2.61
C SER A 477 -19.98 21.14 -3.83
N VAL A 478 -20.63 19.99 -4.12
CA VAL A 478 -21.67 19.89 -5.15
C VAL A 478 -22.90 20.72 -4.76
N VAL A 479 -23.38 20.62 -3.52
CA VAL A 479 -24.52 21.42 -3.02
C VAL A 479 -24.21 22.91 -3.08
N LEU A 480 -23.00 23.34 -2.69
CA LEU A 480 -22.55 24.73 -2.78
C LEU A 480 -22.53 25.23 -4.23
N SER A 481 -22.08 24.39 -5.17
CA SER A 481 -22.09 24.68 -6.60
C SER A 481 -23.51 24.88 -7.13
N ILE A 482 -24.44 23.98 -6.78
CA ILE A 482 -25.86 24.06 -7.17
C ILE A 482 -26.52 25.32 -6.61
N LEU A 483 -26.28 25.63 -5.33
CA LEU A 483 -26.79 26.86 -4.70
C LEU A 483 -26.23 28.12 -5.38
N GLY A 484 -24.95 28.12 -5.75
CA GLY A 484 -24.33 29.19 -6.53
C GLY A 484 -25.02 29.40 -7.88
N VAL A 485 -25.26 28.33 -8.64
CA VAL A 485 -25.99 28.38 -9.92
C VAL A 485 -27.44 28.83 -9.72
N MET A 486 -28.14 28.37 -8.68
CA MET A 486 -29.50 28.83 -8.37
C MET A 486 -29.55 30.33 -8.08
N LEU A 487 -28.57 30.89 -7.34
CA LEU A 487 -28.48 32.33 -7.09
C LEU A 487 -28.18 33.13 -8.38
N LEU A 488 -27.35 32.60 -9.28
CA LEU A 488 -27.09 33.19 -10.59
C LEU A 488 -28.33 33.19 -11.49
N CYS A 489 -29.10 32.10 -11.50
CA CYS A 489 -30.35 31.98 -12.26
C CYS A 489 -31.54 32.76 -11.67
N TRP A 490 -31.54 33.01 -10.35
CA TRP A 490 -32.60 33.75 -9.66
C TRP A 490 -32.80 35.17 -10.22
N TYR A 491 -31.72 35.89 -10.51
CA TYR A 491 -31.77 37.26 -11.02
C TYR A 491 -32.44 37.38 -12.41
N PRO A 492 -32.00 36.67 -13.47
CA PRO A 492 -32.67 36.73 -14.77
C PRO A 492 -34.10 36.22 -14.71
N VAL A 493 -34.39 35.13 -13.97
CA VAL A 493 -35.77 34.62 -13.81
C VAL A 493 -36.68 35.69 -13.19
N ARG A 494 -36.24 36.37 -12.13
CA ARG A 494 -36.99 37.48 -11.52
C ARG A 494 -37.18 38.66 -12.49
N PHE A 495 -36.17 38.99 -13.30
CA PHE A 495 -36.26 40.05 -14.30
C PHE A 495 -37.26 39.71 -15.42
N PHE A 496 -37.25 38.47 -15.92
CA PHE A 496 -38.23 37.99 -16.90
C PHE A 496 -39.65 38.00 -16.32
N ILE A 497 -39.87 37.43 -15.14
CA ILE A 497 -41.20 37.42 -14.49
C ILE A 497 -41.73 38.85 -14.29
N PHE A 498 -40.89 39.78 -13.82
CA PHE A 498 -41.27 41.19 -13.67
C PHE A 498 -41.59 41.87 -15.02
N SER A 499 -40.87 41.50 -16.08
CA SER A 499 -41.12 42.03 -17.43
C SER A 499 -42.42 41.50 -18.06
N TYR A 500 -42.82 40.27 -17.76
CA TYR A 500 -44.10 39.69 -18.22
C TYR A 500 -45.31 40.12 -17.38
N THR A 501 -45.12 40.46 -16.10
CA THR A 501 -46.23 40.85 -15.19
C THR A 501 -46.55 42.35 -15.16
N CYS A 502 -45.87 43.18 -15.96
CA CYS A 502 -46.07 44.64 -15.99
C CYS A 502 -46.45 45.17 -17.40
N PRO A 503 -47.71 45.01 -17.85
CA PRO A 503 -48.13 45.31 -19.23
C PRO A 503 -48.54 46.77 -19.49
N THR A 504 -47.98 47.77 -18.79
CA THR A 504 -48.46 49.17 -18.84
C THR A 504 -47.38 50.23 -19.13
N GLN A 505 -46.59 50.06 -20.20
CA GLN A 505 -45.96 51.19 -20.93
C GLN A 505 -45.47 50.81 -22.35
N LYS A 506 -46.39 50.47 -23.25
CA LYS A 506 -46.15 50.38 -24.72
C LYS A 506 -47.27 51.04 -25.54
N VAL A 507 -47.67 52.25 -25.14
CA VAL A 507 -48.45 53.18 -25.98
C VAL A 507 -47.85 54.57 -25.78
N HIS A 508 -47.80 55.39 -26.85
CA HIS A 508 -47.13 56.70 -26.93
C HIS A 508 -45.60 56.70 -26.76
N PHE A 509 -44.88 56.42 -27.85
CA PHE A 509 -43.78 57.28 -28.32
C PHE A 509 -43.35 56.85 -29.73
N LEU A 510 -44.02 57.38 -30.76
CA LEU A 510 -43.50 57.61 -32.13
C LEU A 510 -44.62 58.23 -33.00
N SER A 511 -45.05 59.43 -32.63
CA SER A 511 -45.87 60.28 -33.48
C SER A 511 -45.50 61.75 -33.29
N ARG A 512 -44.70 62.30 -34.22
CA ARG A 512 -44.71 63.72 -34.57
C ARG A 512 -44.22 63.92 -36.02
N PRO A 513 -44.62 65.02 -36.70
CA PRO A 513 -44.82 65.01 -38.15
C PRO A 513 -44.04 66.08 -38.93
N SER A 514 -43.88 65.86 -40.24
CA SER A 514 -43.85 66.85 -41.34
C SER A 514 -43.33 66.20 -42.63
N ASP A 515 -43.65 66.64 -43.86
CA ASP A 515 -44.91 67.13 -44.44
C ASP A 515 -44.69 67.16 -45.97
N SER A 516 -45.72 66.94 -46.80
CA SER A 516 -45.69 67.00 -48.30
C SER A 516 -44.74 65.99 -49.03
N THR A 517 -44.94 65.53 -50.28
CA THR A 517 -45.83 65.96 -51.40
C THR A 517 -46.18 64.78 -52.35
N HIS A 518 -47.34 64.84 -53.02
CA HIS A 518 -47.78 64.11 -54.25
C HIS A 518 -47.78 62.55 -54.30
N LEU A 519 -48.93 61.87 -54.46
CA LEU A 519 -49.68 61.55 -55.72
C LEU A 519 -48.89 60.60 -56.67
N THR A 520 -49.37 59.43 -57.15
CA THR A 520 -50.74 58.94 -57.45
C THR A 520 -50.78 57.39 -57.64
N LYS A 521 -51.94 56.72 -57.41
CA LYS A 521 -52.49 55.41 -57.95
C LYS A 521 -51.51 54.28 -58.39
N THR A 522 -51.81 52.97 -58.21
CA THR A 522 -53.01 52.25 -58.69
C THR A 522 -53.18 50.88 -57.97
N SER A 523 -54.33 50.23 -58.18
CA SER A 523 -54.93 49.13 -57.41
C SER A 523 -54.85 47.72 -58.04
N LEU A 524 -55.32 46.70 -57.28
CA LEU A 524 -55.67 45.31 -57.65
C LEU A 524 -54.47 44.36 -57.86
N HIS A 525 -54.53 43.05 -57.57
CA HIS A 525 -55.69 42.15 -57.46
C HIS A 525 -55.65 41.20 -56.24
N MET A 526 -56.77 40.54 -55.98
CA MET A 526 -56.99 39.53 -54.94
C MET A 526 -57.16 38.15 -55.60
N GLU A 527 -56.55 37.09 -55.05
CA GLU A 527 -56.91 35.66 -55.17
C GLU A 527 -55.94 34.81 -54.32
N SER A 528 -56.01 33.47 -54.40
CA SER A 528 -56.29 32.67 -53.19
C SER A 528 -55.98 31.17 -53.31
N LEU A 529 -55.85 30.48 -52.15
CA LEU A 529 -55.87 29.01 -51.94
C LEU A 529 -54.64 28.25 -52.51
N ASN A 530 -54.01 27.27 -51.83
CA ASN A 530 -54.57 26.07 -51.21
C ASN A 530 -53.61 25.41 -50.17
N ASP A 531 -54.14 24.49 -49.35
CA ASP A 531 -53.42 23.56 -48.45
C ASP A 531 -53.01 22.23 -49.15
N GLU A 532 -52.03 21.48 -48.59
CA GLU A 532 -52.25 20.12 -47.99
C GLU A 532 -50.95 19.42 -47.48
N GLU A 533 -51.14 18.32 -46.73
CA GLU A 533 -50.16 17.59 -45.88
C GLU A 533 -49.26 16.56 -46.64
N THR A 534 -48.26 15.87 -46.06
CA THR A 534 -48.47 14.60 -45.28
C THR A 534 -47.14 14.00 -44.74
N ILE A 535 -47.27 13.23 -43.65
CA ILE A 535 -46.27 12.50 -42.83
C ILE A 535 -45.83 11.14 -43.43
N ILE A 536 -44.56 10.69 -43.24
CA ILE A 536 -44.20 9.26 -43.10
C ILE A 536 -43.11 9.05 -42.01
N ILE A 537 -43.26 7.96 -41.24
CA ILE A 537 -42.36 7.44 -40.19
C ILE A 537 -41.71 6.13 -40.68
N LEU A 538 -40.48 5.78 -40.25
CA LEU A 538 -40.12 4.43 -39.75
C LEU A 538 -38.67 4.31 -39.21
N GLN A 539 -38.51 3.45 -38.20
CA GLN A 539 -37.23 3.10 -37.55
C GLN A 539 -36.62 1.84 -38.18
N GLN A 540 -35.29 1.69 -38.12
CA GLN A 540 -34.65 0.37 -38.08
C GLN A 540 -33.26 0.37 -37.40
N LYS A 541 -32.80 -0.83 -37.03
CA LYS A 541 -31.80 -1.15 -36.00
C LYS A 541 -30.61 -1.93 -36.60
N PRO A 542 -29.36 -1.79 -36.14
CA PRO A 542 -28.26 -2.69 -36.50
C PRO A 542 -28.02 -3.84 -35.46
N PRO A 543 -27.27 -4.90 -35.81
CA PRO A 543 -27.56 -6.24 -35.30
C PRO A 543 -26.52 -6.81 -34.30
N SER A 544 -26.87 -7.96 -33.71
CA SER A 544 -25.91 -8.96 -33.22
C SER A 544 -26.50 -10.36 -33.46
N SER A 545 -25.73 -11.22 -34.12
CA SER A 545 -26.06 -12.62 -34.41
C SER A 545 -25.01 -13.55 -33.82
N GLU A 546 -25.43 -14.57 -33.08
CA GLU A 546 -24.64 -15.77 -32.83
C GLU A 546 -25.18 -16.91 -33.70
N LEU A 547 -24.31 -17.73 -34.31
CA LEU A 547 -24.01 -19.09 -33.79
C LEU A 547 -23.02 -19.84 -34.72
N ILE A 548 -22.49 -20.97 -34.21
CA ILE A 548 -21.72 -22.05 -34.88
C ILE A 548 -20.25 -21.73 -35.24
N SER A 549 -19.33 -22.00 -34.31
CA SER A 549 -18.56 -23.27 -34.30
C SER A 549 -17.84 -23.47 -32.96
#